data_AF-A0A8J3VWD1-F1
#
_entry.id   AF-A0A8J3VWD1-F1
#
_cell.length_a   1.000
_cell.length_b   1.000
_cell.length_c   1.000
_cell.angle_alpha   90.00
_cell.angle_beta   90.00
_cell.angle_gamma   90.00
#
_symmetry.space_group_name_H-M   'P 1'
#
loop_
_entity.id
_entity.type
_entity.pdbx_description
1 polymer ?
#
loop_
_entity_poly.entity_id
_entity_poly.type
_entity_poly.pdbx_seq_one_letter_code
_entity_poly.pdbx_strand_id
1 'polypeptide(L)' 'MTDVQVEFVGGPLDGVTSSVRAMTTGRPPKLFAIDVIALGGGYASHDYQVGDALNAKGRWPYKYVGTRTD' A
#
# COMPACT_ATOMS: atom_id res chain seq x y z
N MET A 1 -18.77 -1.69 -5.85
CA MET A 1 -17.49 -1.50 -5.14
C MET A 1 -16.64 -0.54 -5.96
N THR A 2 -15.92 0.37 -5.32
CA THR A 2 -15.17 1.45 -5.98
C THR A 2 -13.67 1.20 -5.77
N ASP A 3 -12.87 1.31 -6.84
CA ASP A 3 -11.42 1.27 -6.74
C ASP A 3 -10.89 2.68 -6.46
N VAL A 4 -9.96 2.81 -5.53
CA VAL A 4 -9.32 4.09 -5.18
C VAL A 4 -7.83 4.04 -5.48
N GLN A 5 -7.28 5.18 -5.85
CA GLN A 5 -5.85 5.34 -6.11
C GLN A 5 -5.10 5.48 -4.79
N VAL A 6 -4.07 4.66 -4.62
CA VAL A 6 -3.15 4.68 -3.49
C VAL A 6 -1.73 4.97 -3.97
N GLU A 7 -0.94 5.66 -3.16
CA GLU A 7 0.48 5.92 -3.42
C GLU A 7 1.28 5.33 -2.27
N PHE A 8 2.20 4.42 -2.56
CA PHE A 8 3.07 3.82 -1.57
C PHE A 8 4.20 4.79 -1.19
N VAL A 9 4.49 4.88 0.10
CA VAL A 9 5.48 5.78 0.69
C VAL A 9 6.42 4.96 1.57
N GLY A 10 7.68 4.89 1.17
CA GLY A 10 8.74 4.07 1.77
C GLY A 10 8.75 2.60 1.32
N GLY A 11 9.78 1.88 1.77
CA GLY A 11 9.97 0.46 1.44
C GLY A 11 10.29 0.23 -0.04
N PRO A 12 10.10 -1.00 -0.53
CA PRO A 12 10.44 -1.38 -1.91
C PRO A 12 9.53 -0.77 -2.99
N LEU A 13 8.34 -0.28 -2.64
CA LEU A 13 7.37 0.31 -3.56
C LEU A 13 7.25 1.84 -3.43
N ASP A 14 8.23 2.53 -2.85
CA ASP A 14 8.17 3.99 -2.68
C ASP A 14 7.87 4.73 -4.00
N GLY A 15 6.89 5.62 -3.98
CA GLY A 15 6.43 6.39 -5.13
C GLY A 15 5.55 5.63 -6.12
N VAL A 16 5.37 4.31 -5.96
CA VAL A 16 4.50 3.51 -6.81
C VAL A 16 3.04 3.84 -6.52
N THR A 17 2.24 3.98 -7.58
CA THR A 17 0.80 4.18 -7.47
C THR A 17 0.07 2.89 -7.86
N SER A 18 -0.97 2.52 -7.12
CA SER A 18 -1.78 1.35 -7.41
C SER A 18 -3.26 1.61 -7.17
N SER A 19 -4.12 0.80 -7.79
CA SER A 19 -5.56 0.82 -7.54
C SER A 19 -5.88 -0.25 -6.51
N VAL A 20 -6.45 0.15 -5.37
CA VAL A 20 -6.89 -0.78 -4.32
C VAL A 20 -8.40 -0.68 -4.17
N ARG A 21 -9.04 -1.82 -3.99
CA ARG A 21 -10.47 -1.88 -3.74
C ARG A 21 -10.80 -1.18 -2.43
N ALA A 22 -11.66 -0.15 -2.49
CA ALA A 22 -12.12 0.54 -1.30
C ALA A 22 -13.12 -0.31 -0.51
N MET A 23 -13.12 -0.12 0.80
CA MET A 23 -14.20 -0.55 1.68
C MET A 23 -15.50 0.20 1.35
N THR A 24 -16.62 -0.23 1.93
CA THR A 24 -17.94 0.42 1.81
C THR A 24 -17.94 1.89 2.22
N THR A 25 -16.95 2.34 2.99
CA THR A 25 -16.76 3.74 3.41
C THR A 25 -16.03 4.61 2.37
N GLY A 26 -15.66 4.06 1.20
CA GLY A 26 -14.88 4.77 0.18
C GLY A 26 -13.39 4.95 0.53
N ARG A 27 -12.95 4.40 1.67
CA ARG A 27 -11.53 4.36 2.07
C ARG A 27 -10.92 3.00 1.74
N PRO A 28 -9.63 2.95 1.37
CA PRO A 28 -8.96 1.67 1.15
C PRO A 28 -8.62 1.00 2.50
N PRO A 29 -8.21 -0.28 2.50
CA PRO A 29 -7.97 -1.06 3.71
C PRO A 29 -6.94 -0.43 4.66
N LYS A 30 -7.17 -0.47 5.98
CA LYS A 30 -6.22 0.14 6.93
C LYS A 30 -4.80 -0.40 6.77
N LEU A 31 -4.69 -1.72 6.59
CA LEU A 31 -3.44 -2.43 6.34
C LEU A 31 -3.53 -3.13 4.98
N PHE A 32 -2.44 -3.10 4.24
CA PHE A 32 -2.29 -3.75 2.96
C PHE A 32 -0.93 -4.44 2.91
N ALA A 33 -0.98 -5.77 2.79
CA ALA A 33 0.19 -6.60 2.62
C ALA A 33 0.41 -6.86 1.14
N ILE A 34 1.63 -6.69 0.66
CA ILE A 34 2.00 -7.01 -0.71
C ILE A 34 3.29 -7.82 -0.74
N ASP A 35 3.24 -8.94 -1.46
CA ASP A 35 4.42 -9.74 -1.72
C ASP A 35 5.22 -9.10 -2.84
N VAL A 36 6.45 -8.68 -2.51
CA VAL A 36 7.39 -8.17 -3.49
C VAL A 36 8.45 -9.24 -3.72
N ILE A 37 8.66 -9.60 -4.98
CA ILE A 37 9.73 -10.51 -5.36
C ILE A 37 11.04 -9.73 -5.22
N ALA A 38 11.86 -10.11 -4.24
CA ALA A 38 13.20 -9.53 -4.11
C ALA A 38 14.07 -9.97 -5.29
N LEU A 39 14.93 -9.07 -5.78
CA LEU A 39 15.99 -9.37 -6.75
C LEU A 39 17.01 -10.32 -6.11
N GLY A 40 16.66 -11.61 -6.08
CA GLY A 40 17.34 -12.65 -5.29
C GLY A 40 16.52 -13.91 -5.06
N GLY A 41 15.23 -13.92 -5.45
CA GLY A 41 14.38 -15.11 -5.44
C GLY A 41 13.63 -15.38 -4.14
N GLY A 42 13.71 -14.47 -3.17
CA GLY A 42 12.91 -14.50 -1.94
C GLY A 42 11.58 -13.77 -2.11
N TYR A 43 10.51 -14.35 -1.56
CA TYR A 43 9.25 -13.66 -1.33
C TYR A 43 9.33 -12.96 0.03
N ALA A 44 9.13 -11.65 0.04
CA ALA A 44 9.00 -10.89 1.27
C ALA A 44 7.65 -10.17 1.24
N SER A 45 6.82 -10.43 2.25
CA SER A 45 5.57 -9.70 2.44
C SER A 45 5.88 -8.35 3.09
N HIS A 46 5.55 -7.27 2.41
CA HIS A 46 5.72 -5.91 2.90
C HIS A 46 4.37 -5.36 3.35
N ASP A 47 4.28 -4.96 4.61
CA ASP A 47 3.08 -4.39 5.20
C ASP A 47 3.09 -2.86 5.07
N TYR A 48 1.99 -2.33 4.56
CA TYR A 48 1.76 -0.91 4.40
C TYR A 48 0.48 -0.49 5.13
N GLN A 49 0.48 0.71 5.71
CA GLN A 49 -0.67 1.28 6.40
C GLN A 49 -1.15 2.55 5.71
N VAL A 50 -2.46 2.64 5.48
CA VAL A 50 -3.08 3.85 4.93
C VAL A 50 -2.94 5.04 5.90
N GLY A 51 -2.65 6.21 5.36
CA GLY A 51 -2.72 7.47 6.09
C GLY A 51 -4.15 7.96 6.27
N ASP A 52 -4.35 8.88 7.22
CA ASP A 52 -5.68 9.37 7.59
C ASP A 52 -6.36 10.24 6.53
N ALA A 53 -5.59 10.83 5.60
CA ALA A 53 -6.08 11.75 4.59
C ALA A 53 -5.41 11.52 3.23
N LEU A 54 -6.07 11.95 2.16
CA LEU A 54 -5.52 12.00 0.82
C LEU A 54 -4.31 12.94 0.76
N ASN A 55 -3.31 12.59 -0.04
CA ASN A 55 -2.19 13.46 -0.35
C ASN A 55 -2.61 14.62 -1.28
N ALA A 56 -1.69 15.55 -1.55
CA ALA A 56 -1.93 16.69 -2.44
C ALA A 56 -2.34 16.31 -3.88
N LYS A 57 -2.13 15.06 -4.28
CA LYS A 57 -2.50 14.51 -5.60
C LYS A 57 -3.87 13.79 -5.58
N GLY A 58 -4.60 13.83 -4.46
CA GLY A 58 -5.88 13.15 -4.31
C GLY A 58 -5.78 11.62 -4.18
N ARG A 59 -4.64 11.09 -3.71
CA ARG A 59 -4.39 9.65 -3.54
C ARG A 59 -4.21 9.30 -2.07
N TRP A 60 -4.57 8.09 -1.68
CA TRP A 60 -4.36 7.61 -0.32
C TRP A 60 -2.89 7.22 -0.11
N PRO A 61 -2.14 7.86 0.81
CA PRO A 61 -0.76 7.49 1.07
C PRO A 61 -0.70 6.19 1.89
N TYR A 62 -0.01 5.18 1.40
CA TYR A 62 0.26 3.92 2.10
C TYR A 62 1.70 3.92 2.59
N LYS A 63 1.89 4.14 3.89
CA LYS A 63 3.21 4.21 4.50
C LYS A 63 3.71 2.81 4.81
N TYR A 64 4.96 2.55 4.45
CA TYR A 64 5.63 1.30 4.79
C TYR A 64 5.76 1.13 6.31
N VAL A 65 5.31 -0.02 6.82
CA VAL A 65 5.34 -0.35 8.25
C VAL A 65 6.46 -1.34 8.55
N GLY A 66 6.73 -2.27 7.64
CA GLY A 66 7.79 -3.26 7.81
C GLY A 66 7.62 -4.46 6.89
N THR A 67 8.54 -5.41 7.02
CA THR A 67 8.45 -6.72 6.37
C THR A 67 7.89 -7.71 7.38
N ARG A 68 6.94 -8.54 6.96
CA ARG A 68 6.50 -9.70 7.72
C ARG A 68 7.21 -10.93 7.17
N THR A 69 7.92 -11.60 8.07
CA THR A 69 8.51 -12.92 7.85
C THR A 69 7.59 -13.89 8.58
N ASP A 70 6.86 -14.69 7.81
CA ASP A 70 6.15 -15.86 8.36
C ASP A 70 7.16 -17.00 8.59
#